data_AF-A0A653J220-F1
#
_entry.id   AF-A0A653J220-F1
#
_cell.length_a   1.000
_cell.length_b   1.000
_cell.length_c   1.000
_cell.angle_alpha   90.00
_cell.angle_beta   90.00
_cell.angle_gamma   90.00
#
_symmetry.space_group_name_H-M   'P 1'
#
loop_
_entity.id
_entity.type
_entity.pdbx_description
1 polymer ?
#
loop_
_entity_poly.entity_id
_entity_poly.type
_entity_poly.pdbx_seq_one_letter_code
_entity_poly.pdbx_strand_id
1 'polypeptide(L)'
;MFMRLAGHLGKTQAELEATLTRDDLLEWIAFFELEPFGGKVADQHFETLCQLIFAANRSKDQDIPVFFERDPKPQADLSLADKIDDFFDGLPHTEE
;
A
#
# COMPACT_ATOMS: atom_id res chain seq x y z
N MET A 1 -2.88 -3.93 -10.51
CA MET A 1 -3.34 -5.26 -10.93
C MET A 1 -2.76 -5.65 -12.31
N PHE A 2 -2.95 -4.82 -13.35
CA PHE A 2 -2.39 -5.04 -14.70
C PHE A 2 -0.90 -5.41 -14.76
N MET A 3 -0.04 -4.66 -14.07
CA MET A 3 1.41 -4.96 -13.99
C MET A 3 1.74 -6.28 -13.29
N ARG A 4 0.90 -6.69 -12.32
CA ARG A 4 1.08 -7.98 -11.62
C ARG A 4 0.72 -9.15 -12.54
N LEU A 5 -0.36 -9.02 -13.31
CA LEU A 5 -0.77 -10.03 -14.30
C LEU A 5 0.28 -10.17 -15.42
N ALA A 6 0.77 -9.05 -15.95
CA ALA A 6 1.86 -9.05 -16.93
C ALA A 6 3.11 -9.77 -16.38
N GLY A 7 3.53 -9.43 -15.16
CA GLY A 7 4.65 -10.10 -14.48
C GLY A 7 4.41 -11.60 -14.25
N HIS A 8 3.21 -12.01 -13.86
CA HIS A 8 2.86 -13.42 -13.65
C HIS A 8 2.90 -14.24 -14.95
N LEU A 9 2.49 -13.64 -16.06
CA LEU A 9 2.50 -14.27 -17.38
C LEU A 9 3.85 -14.15 -18.11
N GLY A 10 4.85 -13.49 -17.51
CA GLY A 10 6.15 -13.23 -18.14
C GLY A 10 6.05 -12.33 -19.38
N LYS A 11 5.02 -11.48 -19.45
CA LYS A 11 4.77 -10.54 -20.55
C LYS A 11 5.05 -9.11 -20.12
N THR A 12 5.38 -8.25 -21.06
CA THR A 12 5.33 -6.80 -20.87
C THR A 12 3.88 -6.31 -20.83
N GLN A 13 3.66 -5.11 -20.28
CA GLN A 13 2.33 -4.48 -20.28
C GLN A 13 1.80 -4.30 -21.72
N ALA A 14 2.64 -3.84 -22.65
CA ALA A 14 2.25 -3.61 -24.04
C ALA A 14 1.82 -4.90 -24.75
N GLU A 15 2.52 -6.02 -24.51
CA GLU A 15 2.13 -7.33 -25.05
C GLU A 15 0.81 -7.84 -24.44
N LEU A 16 0.57 -7.54 -23.17
CA LEU A 16 -0.68 -7.88 -22.50
C LEU A 16 -1.84 -7.08 -23.11
N GLU A 17 -1.69 -5.76 -23.26
CA GLU A 17 -2.70 -4.89 -23.86
C GLU A 17 -3.01 -5.26 -25.32
N ALA A 18 -2.01 -5.73 -26.08
CA ALA A 18 -2.19 -6.17 -27.45
C ALA A 18 -2.91 -7.53 -27.58
N THR A 19 -2.93 -8.34 -26.52
CA THR A 19 -3.45 -9.73 -26.58
C THR A 19 -4.70 -9.97 -25.74
N LEU A 20 -4.96 -9.15 -24.73
CA LEU A 20 -6.08 -9.32 -23.81
C LEU A 20 -7.30 -8.53 -24.29
N THR A 21 -8.44 -9.19 -24.43
CA THR A 21 -9.69 -8.48 -24.72
C THR A 21 -10.22 -7.79 -23.45
N ARG A 22 -11.16 -6.85 -23.63
CA ARG A 22 -11.83 -6.18 -22.50
C ARG A 22 -12.56 -7.18 -21.60
N ASP A 23 -13.19 -8.18 -22.19
CA ASP A 23 -13.97 -9.18 -21.45
C ASP A 23 -13.04 -10.11 -20.65
N ASP A 24 -11.94 -10.55 -21.26
CA ASP A 24 -10.90 -11.33 -20.56
C ASP A 24 -10.33 -10.53 -19.37
N LEU A 25 -10.09 -9.22 -19.58
CA LEU A 25 -9.60 -8.35 -18.52
C LEU A 25 -10.58 -8.26 -17.35
N LEU A 26 -11.88 -8.14 -17.63
CA LEU A 26 -12.92 -8.08 -16.59
C LEU A 26 -13.00 -9.38 -15.80
N GLU A 27 -12.90 -10.53 -16.48
CA GLU A 27 -12.86 -11.84 -15.84
C GLU A 27 -11.62 -11.98 -14.96
N TRP A 28 -10.46 -11.51 -15.43
CA TRP A 28 -9.24 -11.47 -14.62
C TRP A 28 -9.36 -10.56 -13.40
N ILE A 29 -10.06 -9.43 -13.49
CA ILE A 29 -10.32 -8.54 -12.34
C ILE A 29 -11.16 -9.29 -11.30
N ALA A 30 -12.26 -9.91 -11.73
CA ALA A 30 -13.12 -10.68 -10.84
C ALA A 30 -12.39 -11.86 -10.19
N PHE A 31 -11.58 -12.59 -10.96
CA PHE A 31 -10.75 -13.67 -10.44
C PHE A 31 -9.71 -13.16 -9.43
N PHE A 32 -9.03 -12.04 -9.72
CA PHE A 32 -8.01 -11.48 -8.84
C PHE A 32 -8.58 -10.97 -7.50
N GLU A 33 -9.84 -10.55 -7.46
CA GLU A 33 -10.53 -10.22 -6.20
C GLU A 33 -10.76 -11.44 -5.31
N LEU A 34 -11.01 -12.61 -5.92
CA LEU A 34 -11.22 -13.88 -5.20
C LEU A 34 -9.90 -14.54 -4.82
N GLU A 35 -8.93 -14.60 -5.73
CA GLU A 35 -7.64 -15.26 -5.56
C GLU A 35 -6.47 -14.37 -6.01
N PRO A 36 -6.11 -13.37 -5.18
CA PRO A 36 -5.03 -12.46 -5.53
C PRO A 36 -3.68 -13.16 -5.46
N PHE A 37 -3.03 -13.30 -6.61
CA PHE A 37 -1.63 -13.68 -6.68
C PHE A 37 -0.71 -12.47 -6.42
N GLY A 38 0.52 -12.73 -5.97
CA GLY A 38 1.46 -11.67 -5.58
C GLY A 38 1.46 -11.34 -4.10
N GLY A 39 1.27 -12.34 -3.24
CA GLY A 39 1.60 -12.25 -1.81
C GLY A 39 0.64 -11.42 -0.95
N LYS A 40 -0.53 -10.98 -1.43
CA LYS A 40 -1.45 -10.15 -0.60
C LYS A 40 -1.91 -10.88 0.65
N VAL A 41 -2.28 -12.14 0.48
CA VAL A 41 -2.64 -13.03 1.59
C VAL A 41 -1.42 -13.30 2.49
N ALA A 42 -0.24 -13.50 1.90
CA ALA A 42 0.99 -13.73 2.66
C ALA A 42 1.38 -12.50 3.51
N ASP A 43 1.28 -11.30 2.93
CA ASP A 43 1.53 -10.04 3.63
C ASP A 43 0.53 -9.83 4.77
N GLN A 44 -0.75 -10.15 4.57
CA GLN A 44 -1.78 -10.10 5.64
C GLN A 44 -1.47 -11.08 6.78
N HIS A 45 -1.07 -12.31 6.44
CA HIS A 45 -0.67 -13.30 7.45
C HIS A 45 0.58 -12.82 8.21
N PHE A 46 1.55 -12.24 7.51
CA PHE A 46 2.78 -11.75 8.11
C PHE A 46 2.55 -10.48 8.95
N GLU A 47 1.66 -9.59 8.51
CA GLU A 47 1.19 -8.44 9.28
C GLU A 47 0.58 -8.86 10.60
N THR A 48 -0.32 -9.85 10.57
CA THR A 48 -0.97 -10.40 11.77
C THR A 48 0.09 -10.95 12.74
N LEU A 49 1.10 -11.65 12.22
CA LEU A 49 2.21 -12.16 13.04
C LEU A 49 3.02 -11.02 13.68
N CYS A 50 3.36 -9.98 12.93
CA CYS A 50 4.06 -8.80 13.45
C CYS A 50 3.24 -8.11 14.55
N GLN A 51 1.93 -7.93 14.34
CA GLN A 51 1.03 -7.35 15.32
C GLN A 51 0.98 -8.17 16.61
N LEU A 52 0.92 -9.51 16.51
CA LEU A 52 0.94 -10.39 17.68
C LEU A 52 2.25 -10.28 18.47
N ILE A 53 3.39 -10.32 17.78
CA ILE A 53 4.71 -10.18 18.41
C ILE A 53 4.84 -8.82 19.08
N PHE A 54 4.41 -7.76 18.41
CA PHE A 54 4.44 -6.40 18.97
C PHE A 54 3.52 -6.27 20.18
N ALA A 55 2.28 -6.76 20.09
CA ALA A 55 1.32 -6.74 21.18
C ALA A 55 1.82 -7.51 22.42
N ALA A 56 2.60 -8.57 22.23
CA ALA A 56 3.21 -9.33 23.32
C ALA A 56 4.36 -8.59 24.02
N ASN A 57 5.02 -7.62 23.36
CA ASN A 57 6.21 -6.93 23.87
C ASN A 57 6.00 -5.43 24.15
N ARG A 58 4.87 -4.86 23.75
CA ARG A 58 4.55 -3.43 23.97
C ARG A 58 4.16 -3.12 25.40
N SER A 59 4.32 -1.86 25.80
CA SER A 59 3.63 -1.32 26.99
C SER A 59 2.13 -1.17 26.71
N LYS A 60 1.30 -1.21 27.77
CA LYS A 60 -0.18 -1.16 27.62
C LYS A 60 -0.67 0.10 26.91
N ASP A 61 0.06 1.20 27.08
CA ASP A 61 -0.29 2.54 26.58
C ASP A 61 0.23 2.82 25.16
N GLN A 62 0.95 1.87 24.55
CA GLN A 62 1.51 2.04 23.21
C GLN A 62 0.59 1.41 22.16
N ASP A 63 0.10 2.19 21.20
CA ASP A 63 -0.74 1.67 20.12
C ASP A 63 0.01 0.69 19.20
N ILE A 64 -0.74 -0.24 18.60
CA ILE A 64 -0.19 -1.21 17.64
C ILE A 64 -0.04 -0.51 16.28
N PRO A 65 1.18 -0.43 15.71
CA PRO A 65 1.38 0.19 14.41
C PRO A 65 0.87 -0.70 13.27
N VAL A 66 0.54 -0.08 12.14
CA VAL A 66 0.28 -0.77 10.88
C VAL A 66 1.63 -1.09 10.24
N PHE A 67 1.96 -2.38 10.10
CA PHE A 67 3.30 -2.82 9.67
C PHE A 67 3.47 -2.83 8.14
N PHE A 68 2.38 -3.00 7.39
CA PHE A 68 2.42 -3.10 5.92
C PHE A 68 1.37 -2.19 5.28
N GLU A 69 1.78 -1.01 4.86
CA GLU A 69 0.92 -0.09 4.07
C GLU A 69 0.99 -0.45 2.59
N ARG A 70 0.31 -1.54 2.22
CA ARG A 70 0.34 -2.05 0.84
C ARG A 70 -0.49 -1.21 -0.13
N ASP A 71 -1.59 -0.67 0.37
CA ASP A 71 -2.44 0.30 -0.31
C ASP A 71 -2.52 1.53 0.61
N PRO A 72 -1.54 2.45 0.57
CA PRO A 72 -1.61 3.65 1.39
C PRO A 72 -2.93 4.35 1.07
N LYS A 73 -3.72 4.64 2.11
CA LYS A 73 -4.89 5.51 1.91
C LYS A 73 -4.36 6.77 1.24
N PRO A 74 -5.00 7.29 0.18
CA PRO A 74 -4.57 8.54 -0.42
C PRO A 74 -4.47 9.54 0.72
N GLN A 75 -3.22 9.94 1.02
CA GLN A 75 -2.97 10.92 2.06
C GLN A 75 -3.80 12.11 1.63
N ALA A 76 -4.76 12.54 2.46
CA ALA A 76 -5.47 13.78 2.20
C ALA A 76 -4.37 14.80 1.92
N ASP A 77 -4.34 15.34 0.70
CA ASP A 77 -3.33 16.31 0.31
C ASP A 77 -3.54 17.49 1.26
N LEU A 78 -2.76 17.51 2.35
CA LEU A 78 -2.57 18.74 3.11
C LEU A 78 -2.21 19.77 2.05
N SER A 79 -2.93 20.88 2.07
CA SER A 79 -2.68 21.92 1.08
C SER A 79 -1.20 22.29 1.17
N LEU A 80 -0.61 22.71 0.05
CA LEU A 80 0.80 23.10 0.06
C LEU A 80 1.08 24.16 1.15
N ALA A 81 0.08 24.97 1.48
CA ALA A 81 0.13 25.94 2.58
C ALA A 81 0.30 25.26 3.95
N ASP A 82 -0.50 24.23 4.27
CA ASP A 82 -0.40 23.52 5.55
C ASP A 82 0.96 22.84 5.73
N LYS A 83 1.54 22.31 4.63
CA LYS A 83 2.89 21.71 4.63
C LYS A 83 4.00 22.75 4.83
N ILE A 84 3.78 23.98 4.35
CA ILE A 84 4.72 25.10 4.49
C ILE A 84 4.68 25.61 5.93
N ASP A 85 3.49 25.82 6.50
CA ASP A 85 3.33 26.32 7.87
C ASP A 85 3.95 25.35 8.90
N ASP A 86 3.68 24.04 8.77
CA ASP A 86 4.28 23.01 9.64
C ASP A 86 5.83 23.02 9.58
N PHE A 87 6.41 23.31 8.41
CA PHE A 87 7.86 23.37 8.23
C PHE A 87 8.48 24.60 8.91
N PHE A 88 7.82 25.76 8.82
CA PHE A 88 8.32 27.00 9.39
C PHE A 88 8.04 27.14 10.89
N ASP A 89 6.98 26.51 11.41
CA ASP A 89 6.69 26.43 12.86
C ASP A 89 7.68 25.53 13.62
N GLY A 90 8.31 24.58 12.92
CA GLY A 90 9.33 23.69 13.49
C GLY A 90 10.73 24.30 13.61
N LEU A 91 10.96 25.50 13.09
CA LEU A 91 12.27 26.15 13.18
C LEU A 91 12.40 26.93 14.49
N PRO A 92 13.51 26.79 15.24
CA PRO A 92 13.74 27.64 16.40
C PRO A 92 13.79 29.09 15.92
N HIS A 93 12.87 29.91 16.41
CA HIS A 93 12.92 31.36 16.20
C HIS A 93 14.24 31.86 16.77
N THR A 94 15.19 32.19 15.90
CA THR A 94 16.39 32.92 16.30
C THR A 94 15.93 34.32 16.70
N GLU A 95 15.78 34.53 18.01
CA GLU A 95 15.67 35.86 18.59
C GLU A 95 17.00 36.61 18.33
N GLU A 96 16.95 37.67 17.53
CA GLU A 96 17.98 38.71 17.45
C GLU A 96 17.80 39.76 18.56
#